data_AF-A0A260ZC57-F1
#
_entry.id   AF-A0A260ZC57-F1
#
_cell.length_a   1.000
_cell.length_b   1.000
_cell.length_c   1.000
_cell.angle_alpha   90.00
_cell.angle_beta   90.00
_cell.angle_gamma   90.00
#
_symmetry.space_group_name_H-M   'P 1'
#
loop_
_entity.id
_entity.type
_entity.pdbx_description
1 polymer ?
#
loop_
_entity_poly.entity_id
_entity_poly.type
_entity_poly.pdbx_seq_one_letter_code
_entity_poly.pdbx_strand_id
1 'polypeptide(L)'
;MTTCTDLYYETEWKSKCSSNEKSLLAFWQGLSLFSPSMLVVFLPFYAFTTCCILKKNAKNYELGEHTEEICGAHILLHSLPSSILMAAAPFPLRELSKRDYETVLTLFNLQDLITFSMISKKCRMLPTVVRRRQGYLEVSISRDGTILHLSERGNPKIKWAFNDRIRENPRSFIWEIDDNRMEIHLNETEVSINPISAHFSCVSSAIKYLKELLCWSVKSVNIDPANLPNTMNLADLKIEKCKILYIFGTRIISDQELTAILENVQKKNFLKINIMIYNYFRFIPNILNCKRLLCEKPTQWLTLDKLFELNCTKFIFKQSRFKAQGCIDFMENWMDGNGEGIDYLLVKFATIETKEPVIPPYLEDIDVVEHRSTGYILNQYTYLDCEDGYDIKHDSGKVATWQVAPDYFYFVVWHNLQHNILQRTPFEF
;
A
#
# COMPACT_ATOMS: atom_id res chain seq x y z
N MET A 1 19.05 5.13 -37.35
CA MET A 1 18.55 5.49 -36.01
C MET A 1 19.50 4.90 -35.01
N THR A 2 20.41 5.70 -34.49
CA THR A 2 21.36 5.32 -33.44
C THR A 2 20.57 5.20 -32.13
N THR A 3 20.68 4.08 -31.43
CA THR A 3 19.95 3.89 -30.16
C THR A 3 20.61 4.71 -29.05
N CYS A 4 19.87 5.04 -27.99
CA CYS A 4 20.40 5.78 -26.83
C CYS A 4 21.64 5.08 -26.22
N THR A 5 21.70 3.75 -26.34
CA THR A 5 22.81 2.90 -25.92
C THR A 5 24.08 3.12 -26.74
N ASP A 6 23.93 3.30 -28.07
CA ASP A 6 25.05 3.54 -28.98
C ASP A 6 25.64 4.94 -28.78
N LEU A 7 24.77 5.93 -28.50
CA LEU A 7 25.18 7.30 -28.19
C LEU A 7 25.95 7.38 -26.86
N TYR A 8 25.47 6.66 -25.82
CA TYR A 8 26.15 6.55 -24.53
C TYR A 8 27.54 5.88 -24.65
N TYR A 9 27.63 4.78 -25.41
CA TYR A 9 28.89 4.06 -25.59
C TYR A 9 29.96 4.91 -26.29
N GLU A 10 29.59 5.68 -27.31
CA GLU A 10 30.52 6.53 -28.06
C GLU A 10 30.93 7.80 -27.31
N THR A 11 30.04 8.42 -26.53
CA THR A 11 30.29 9.76 -25.97
C THR A 11 30.80 9.73 -24.53
N GLU A 12 30.24 8.87 -23.68
CA GLU A 12 30.57 8.83 -22.25
C GLU A 12 31.58 7.73 -21.92
N TRP A 13 31.39 6.53 -22.46
CA TRP A 13 32.22 5.38 -22.09
C TRP A 13 33.62 5.45 -22.71
N LYS A 14 33.72 5.71 -24.02
CA LYS A 14 35.00 5.86 -24.70
C LYS A 14 35.81 7.05 -24.18
N SER A 15 35.18 8.21 -23.93
CA SER A 15 35.93 9.39 -23.47
C SER A 15 36.57 9.16 -22.10
N LYS A 16 35.87 8.50 -21.17
CA LYS A 16 36.36 8.20 -19.80
C LYS A 16 37.33 7.02 -19.73
N CYS A 17 37.26 6.07 -20.66
CA CYS A 17 38.13 4.88 -20.69
C CYS A 17 39.30 4.99 -21.71
N SER A 18 39.45 6.11 -22.42
CA SER A 18 40.44 6.27 -23.51
C SER A 18 41.86 6.62 -23.08
N SER A 19 42.14 6.80 -21.79
CA SER A 19 43.52 7.01 -21.32
C SER A 19 44.25 5.68 -21.14
N ASN A 20 44.62 5.05 -22.26
CA ASN A 20 45.72 4.08 -22.47
C ASN A 20 46.07 2.98 -21.43
N GLU A 21 45.29 2.76 -20.38
CA GLU A 21 45.57 1.75 -19.36
C GLU A 21 44.85 0.45 -19.70
N LYS A 22 45.58 -0.40 -20.43
CA LYS A 22 45.29 -1.81 -20.68
C LYS A 22 45.49 -2.64 -19.40
N SER A 23 44.72 -2.38 -18.35
CA SER A 23 44.76 -3.20 -17.14
C SER A 23 43.35 -3.53 -16.62
N LEU A 24 43.26 -4.68 -15.94
CA LEU A 24 42.07 -5.18 -15.26
C LEU A 24 41.40 -4.11 -14.35
N LEU A 25 42.19 -3.13 -13.88
CA LEU A 25 41.73 -2.01 -13.04
C LEU A 25 40.75 -1.07 -13.77
N ALA A 26 40.85 -0.91 -15.09
CA ALA A 26 39.89 -0.09 -15.86
C ALA A 26 38.48 -0.73 -15.90
N PHE A 27 38.40 -2.07 -15.86
CA PHE A 27 37.13 -2.81 -15.74
C PHE A 27 36.53 -2.68 -14.34
N TRP A 28 37.39 -2.60 -13.31
CA TRP A 28 36.98 -2.35 -11.93
C TRP A 28 36.52 -0.90 -11.69
N GLN A 29 37.10 0.08 -12.37
CA GLN A 29 36.62 1.47 -12.32
C GLN A 29 35.22 1.62 -12.92
N GLY A 30 34.88 0.88 -13.98
CA GLY A 30 33.49 0.79 -14.46
C GLY A 30 32.55 0.13 -13.45
N LEU A 31 33.05 -0.81 -12.65
CA LEU A 31 32.29 -1.46 -11.57
C LEU A 31 32.11 -0.58 -10.32
N SER A 32 33.00 0.39 -10.09
CA SER A 32 32.89 1.38 -8.99
C SER A 32 31.71 2.35 -9.12
N LEU A 33 31.04 2.35 -10.28
CA LEU A 33 29.82 3.12 -10.53
C LEU A 33 28.55 2.44 -10.01
N PHE A 34 28.62 1.15 -9.66
CA PHE A 34 27.52 0.38 -9.09
C PHE A 34 27.52 0.49 -7.56
N SER A 35 26.34 0.44 -6.92
CA SER A 35 26.27 0.33 -5.46
C SER A 35 26.93 -0.98 -5.00
N PRO A 36 27.43 -1.06 -3.75
CA PRO A 36 27.93 -2.31 -3.17
C PRO A 36 26.93 -3.48 -3.33
N SER A 37 25.63 -3.18 -3.32
CA SER A 37 24.52 -4.11 -3.56
C SER A 37 24.45 -4.62 -5.00
N MET A 38 24.72 -3.78 -6.01
CA MET A 38 24.81 -4.22 -7.41
C MET A 38 26.09 -5.02 -7.69
N LEU A 39 27.19 -4.76 -6.98
CA LEU A 39 28.38 -5.62 -7.02
C LEU A 39 28.04 -7.02 -6.49
N VAL A 40 27.22 -7.16 -5.46
CA VAL A 40 26.70 -8.45 -4.97
C VAL A 40 25.72 -9.12 -5.96
N VAL A 41 25.16 -8.39 -6.92
CA VAL A 41 24.34 -8.95 -8.02
C VAL A 41 25.21 -9.40 -9.19
N PHE A 42 26.20 -8.59 -9.58
CA PHE A 42 27.08 -8.91 -10.70
C PHE A 42 28.16 -9.91 -10.33
N LEU A 43 28.66 -9.98 -9.09
CA LEU A 43 29.66 -10.96 -8.67
C LEU A 43 29.16 -12.41 -8.76
N PRO A 44 27.93 -12.77 -8.34
CA PRO A 44 27.36 -14.08 -8.59
C PRO A 44 27.11 -14.31 -10.07
N PHE A 45 26.63 -13.32 -10.83
CA PHE A 45 26.47 -13.47 -12.29
C PHE A 45 27.82 -13.64 -13.01
N TYR A 46 28.89 -12.99 -12.53
CA TYR A 46 30.25 -13.03 -13.06
C TYR A 46 30.97 -14.32 -12.62
N ALA A 47 30.83 -14.72 -11.36
CA ALA A 47 31.30 -15.98 -10.83
C ALA A 47 30.54 -17.16 -11.44
N PHE A 48 29.24 -17.00 -11.73
CA PHE A 48 28.39 -17.98 -12.40
C PHE A 48 28.71 -18.07 -13.90
N THR A 49 28.87 -16.96 -14.61
CA THR A 49 29.38 -16.97 -16.00
C THR A 49 30.74 -17.62 -16.06
N THR A 50 31.65 -17.29 -15.14
CA THR A 50 32.99 -17.90 -15.05
C THR A 50 32.90 -19.41 -14.75
N CYS A 51 32.07 -19.83 -13.79
CA CYS A 51 31.82 -21.25 -13.48
C CYS A 51 31.16 -22.00 -14.66
N CYS A 52 30.24 -21.39 -15.38
CA CYS A 52 29.58 -21.97 -16.55
C CYS A 52 30.55 -22.09 -17.73
N ILE A 53 31.43 -21.10 -17.95
CA ILE A 53 32.50 -21.16 -18.96
C ILE A 53 33.50 -22.27 -18.61
N LEU A 54 33.91 -22.38 -17.34
CA LEU A 54 34.83 -23.43 -16.87
C LEU A 54 34.20 -24.84 -16.99
N LYS A 55 32.92 -25.02 -16.64
CA LYS A 55 32.20 -26.30 -16.82
C LYS A 55 31.96 -26.67 -18.28
N LYS A 56 31.75 -25.70 -19.17
CA LYS A 56 31.58 -25.94 -20.61
C LYS A 56 32.90 -26.38 -21.27
N ASN A 57 34.03 -25.89 -20.76
CA ASN A 57 35.37 -26.28 -21.23
C ASN A 57 35.94 -27.55 -20.57
N ALA A 58 35.33 -28.04 -19.49
CA ALA A 58 35.72 -29.29 -18.85
C ALA A 58 35.46 -30.54 -19.72
N LYS A 59 34.71 -30.43 -20.82
CA LYS A 59 34.55 -31.53 -21.80
C LYS A 59 35.73 -31.70 -22.77
N ASN A 60 36.71 -30.79 -22.75
CA ASN A 60 37.87 -30.84 -23.64
C ASN A 60 39.20 -31.13 -22.93
N TYR A 61 39.16 -31.52 -21.64
CA TYR A 61 40.34 -31.99 -20.92
C TYR A 61 40.00 -33.29 -20.22
N GLU A 62 40.55 -34.39 -20.74
CA GLU A 62 40.71 -35.63 -19.96
C GLU A 62 41.58 -35.30 -18.75
N LEU A 63 40.99 -35.31 -17.56
CA LEU A 63 41.74 -35.34 -16.32
C LEU A 63 41.52 -36.72 -15.69
N GLY A 64 42.61 -37.48 -15.62
CA GLY A 64 42.69 -38.71 -14.85
C GLY A 64 42.37 -38.47 -13.37
N GLU A 65 41.97 -39.57 -12.74
CA GLU A 65 41.53 -39.71 -11.36
C GLU A 65 42.42 -38.94 -10.35
N HIS A 66 41.79 -38.09 -9.54
CA HIS A 66 41.93 -38.05 -8.08
C HIS A 66 40.90 -37.09 -7.49
N THR A 67 39.98 -37.63 -6.70
CA THR A 67 39.12 -36.91 -5.75
C THR A 67 39.92 -36.49 -4.53
N GLU A 68 39.94 -35.19 -4.20
CA GLU A 68 39.57 -34.60 -2.89
C GLU A 68 40.02 -33.12 -2.78
N GLU A 69 39.31 -32.39 -1.90
CA GLU A 69 39.56 -31.04 -1.39
C GLU A 69 39.11 -29.80 -2.20
N ILE A 70 37.98 -29.25 -1.74
CA ILE A 70 37.57 -27.85 -1.91
C ILE A 70 38.45 -27.00 -0.99
N CYS A 71 39.29 -26.10 -1.54
CA CYS A 71 39.62 -24.80 -0.93
C CYS A 71 40.52 -23.95 -1.85
N GLY A 72 40.11 -22.71 -2.15
CA GLY A 72 41.00 -21.65 -2.64
C GLY A 72 41.34 -21.66 -4.14
N ALA A 73 40.40 -21.24 -5.00
CA ALA A 73 40.72 -20.96 -6.39
C ALA A 73 41.39 -19.58 -6.55
N HIS A 74 42.71 -19.52 -6.38
CA HIS A 74 43.56 -18.55 -7.08
C HIS A 74 43.59 -18.93 -8.56
N ILE A 75 42.70 -18.36 -9.37
CA ILE A 75 42.70 -18.57 -10.81
C ILE A 75 43.71 -17.58 -11.44
N LEU A 76 44.88 -18.10 -11.78
CA LEU A 76 45.85 -17.45 -12.67
C LEU A 76 45.23 -17.33 -14.08
N LEU A 77 44.52 -16.23 -14.35
CA LEU A 77 44.12 -15.80 -15.70
C LEU A 77 45.26 -15.00 -16.34
N HIS A 78 46.41 -15.64 -16.55
CA HIS A 78 47.39 -15.15 -17.52
C HIS A 78 47.22 -15.92 -18.82
N SER A 79 47.17 -15.19 -19.93
CA SER A 79 47.03 -15.65 -21.33
C SER A 79 45.63 -16.11 -21.79
N LEU A 80 44.77 -15.14 -22.09
CA LEU A 80 43.85 -15.29 -23.23
C LEU A 80 44.27 -14.30 -24.32
N PRO A 81 44.49 -14.74 -25.58
CA PRO A 81 44.88 -13.84 -26.66
C PRO A 81 43.81 -12.79 -26.97
N SER A 82 44.27 -11.58 -27.30
CA SER A 82 43.50 -10.35 -27.53
C SER A 82 42.43 -10.42 -28.63
N SER A 83 42.36 -11.50 -29.40
CA SER A 83 41.43 -11.68 -30.52
C SER A 83 40.03 -12.16 -30.11
N ILE A 84 39.83 -12.61 -28.86
CA ILE A 84 38.51 -13.08 -28.37
C ILE A 84 37.68 -11.94 -27.74
N LEU A 85 38.31 -10.81 -27.39
CA LEU A 85 37.66 -9.71 -26.64
C LEU A 85 36.89 -8.69 -27.51
N MET A 86 36.93 -8.80 -28.84
CA MET A 86 36.31 -7.82 -29.77
C MET A 86 34.87 -8.15 -30.18
N ALA A 87 34.25 -9.17 -29.60
CA ALA A 87 32.80 -9.41 -29.73
C ALA A 87 32.32 -10.22 -28.52
N ALA A 88 32.26 -9.62 -27.34
CA ALA A 88 31.58 -10.25 -26.22
C ALA A 88 30.08 -10.28 -26.56
N ALA A 89 29.63 -11.37 -27.17
CA ALA A 89 28.21 -11.63 -27.39
C ALA A 89 27.48 -11.45 -26.05
N PRO A 90 26.33 -10.76 -26.01
CA PRO A 90 25.59 -10.57 -24.78
C PRO A 90 25.35 -11.93 -24.13
N PHE A 91 25.68 -12.05 -22.83
CA PHE A 91 25.56 -13.31 -22.12
C PHE A 91 24.14 -13.88 -22.32
N PRO A 92 24.01 -15.11 -22.85
CA PRO A 92 22.73 -15.64 -23.23
C PRO A 92 21.97 -16.12 -21.99
N LEU A 93 21.39 -15.17 -21.24
CA LEU A 93 20.40 -15.45 -20.18
C LEU A 93 19.29 -16.41 -20.63
N ARG A 94 19.06 -16.50 -21.95
CA ARG A 94 18.09 -17.39 -22.61
C ARG A 94 18.53 -18.86 -22.70
N GLU A 95 19.81 -19.15 -22.56
CA GLU A 95 20.33 -20.52 -22.54
C GLU A 95 20.29 -21.13 -21.13
N LEU A 96 20.01 -20.33 -20.11
CA LEU A 96 19.81 -20.82 -18.75
C LEU A 96 18.45 -21.47 -18.62
N SER A 97 18.40 -22.60 -17.91
CA SER A 97 17.13 -23.22 -17.60
C SER A 97 16.30 -22.31 -16.69
N LYS A 98 14.98 -22.48 -16.73
CA LYS A 98 14.07 -21.74 -15.86
C LYS A 98 14.45 -21.83 -14.38
N ARG A 99 14.88 -23.02 -13.97
CA ARG A 99 15.25 -23.33 -12.60
C ARG A 99 16.52 -22.59 -12.17
N ASP A 100 17.48 -22.42 -13.07
CA ASP A 100 18.77 -21.80 -12.75
C ASP A 100 18.59 -20.30 -12.48
N TYR A 101 17.87 -19.58 -13.35
CA TYR A 101 17.63 -18.17 -13.09
C TYR A 101 16.68 -17.96 -11.90
N GLU A 102 15.65 -18.80 -11.72
CA GLU A 102 14.76 -18.69 -10.55
C GLU A 102 15.54 -18.84 -9.24
N THR A 103 16.51 -19.76 -9.21
CA THR A 103 17.40 -19.96 -8.05
C THR A 103 18.20 -18.69 -7.76
N VAL A 104 18.80 -18.07 -8.78
CA VAL A 104 19.54 -16.81 -8.60
C VAL A 104 18.62 -15.69 -8.11
N LEU A 105 17.42 -15.55 -8.69
CA LEU A 105 16.45 -14.55 -8.27
C LEU A 105 15.97 -14.74 -6.82
N THR A 106 16.08 -15.93 -6.24
CA THR A 106 15.76 -16.12 -4.81
C THR A 106 16.75 -15.42 -3.87
N LEU A 107 17.96 -15.14 -4.34
CA LEU A 107 18.99 -14.44 -3.57
C LEU A 107 18.78 -12.91 -3.56
N PHE A 108 17.95 -12.40 -4.48
CA PHE A 108 17.73 -10.97 -4.62
C PHE A 108 16.78 -10.49 -3.53
N ASN A 109 17.05 -9.29 -3.00
CA ASN A 109 16.06 -8.64 -2.14
C ASN A 109 14.86 -8.16 -2.99
N LEU A 110 13.79 -7.72 -2.34
CA LEU A 110 12.59 -7.29 -3.06
C LEU A 110 12.84 -6.07 -3.97
N GLN A 111 13.70 -5.14 -3.57
CA GLN A 111 14.04 -3.98 -4.39
C GLN A 111 14.79 -4.40 -5.65
N ASP A 112 15.81 -5.24 -5.53
CA ASP A 112 16.58 -5.75 -6.66
C ASP A 112 15.68 -6.50 -7.65
N LEU A 113 14.72 -7.28 -7.15
CA LEU A 113 13.75 -7.98 -7.99
C LEU A 113 12.85 -7.03 -8.77
N ILE A 114 12.39 -5.95 -8.13
CA ILE A 114 11.56 -4.95 -8.80
C ILE A 114 12.39 -4.18 -9.82
N THR A 115 13.59 -3.70 -9.46
CA THR A 115 14.50 -3.02 -10.39
C THR A 115 14.86 -3.92 -11.57
N PHE A 116 15.17 -5.19 -11.33
CA PHE A 116 15.44 -6.17 -12.39
C PHE A 116 14.24 -6.28 -13.35
N SER A 117 13.03 -6.30 -12.81
CA SER A 117 11.81 -6.37 -13.62
C SER A 117 11.52 -5.11 -14.46
N MET A 118 12.19 -3.99 -14.19
CA MET A 118 12.09 -2.75 -14.98
C MET A 118 13.03 -2.76 -16.20
N ILE A 119 14.08 -3.58 -16.21
CA ILE A 119 15.13 -3.57 -17.26
C ILE A 119 14.54 -3.91 -18.64
N SER A 120 13.60 -4.85 -18.72
CA SER A 120 12.94 -5.19 -19.97
C SER A 120 11.61 -5.89 -19.76
N LYS A 121 10.75 -5.88 -20.80
CA LYS A 121 9.51 -6.69 -20.82
C LYS A 121 9.75 -8.16 -20.50
N LYS A 122 10.91 -8.71 -20.89
CA LYS A 122 11.28 -10.10 -20.59
C LYS A 122 11.59 -10.25 -19.09
N CYS A 123 12.39 -9.36 -18.52
CA CYS A 123 12.69 -9.36 -17.09
C CYS A 123 11.44 -9.20 -16.22
N ARG A 124 10.41 -8.48 -16.70
CA ARG A 124 9.08 -8.39 -16.05
C ARG A 124 8.35 -9.73 -15.95
N MET A 125 8.54 -10.63 -16.92
CA MET A 125 7.86 -11.94 -16.95
C MET A 125 8.55 -13.03 -16.12
N LEU A 126 9.81 -12.83 -15.77
CA LEU A 126 10.63 -13.82 -15.06
C LEU A 126 10.36 -13.99 -13.55
N PRO A 127 9.89 -13.02 -12.76
CA PRO A 127 9.89 -13.15 -11.31
C PRO A 127 8.64 -13.90 -10.78
N THR A 128 8.50 -15.18 -11.13
CA THR A 128 7.60 -16.12 -10.41
C THR A 128 7.92 -16.15 -8.92
N VAL A 129 9.21 -16.00 -8.58
CA VAL A 129 9.74 -15.89 -7.21
C VAL A 129 9.12 -14.72 -6.46
N VAL A 130 8.93 -13.58 -7.12
CA VAL A 130 8.37 -12.37 -6.49
C VAL A 130 6.92 -12.57 -6.07
N ARG A 131 6.12 -13.29 -6.88
CA ARG A 131 4.72 -13.59 -6.57
C ARG A 131 4.53 -14.48 -5.34
N ARG A 132 5.58 -15.17 -4.87
CA ARG A 132 5.52 -16.00 -3.65
C ARG A 132 5.66 -15.16 -2.37
N ARG A 133 6.15 -13.93 -2.49
CA ARG A 133 6.33 -13.01 -1.35
C ARG A 133 4.98 -12.46 -0.94
N GLN A 134 4.66 -12.56 0.35
CA GLN A 134 3.43 -11.99 0.90
C GLN A 134 3.67 -10.58 1.41
N GLY A 135 2.81 -9.65 1.00
CA GLY A 135 2.90 -8.27 1.40
C GLY A 135 1.71 -7.44 0.93
N TYR A 136 1.86 -6.12 1.06
CA TYR A 136 0.85 -5.16 0.67
C TYR A 136 1.46 -3.80 0.35
N LEU A 137 0.66 -2.97 -0.35
CA LEU A 137 1.00 -1.58 -0.66
C LEU A 137 0.26 -0.64 0.30
N GLU A 138 0.96 0.37 0.82
CA GLU A 138 0.37 1.52 1.50
C GLU A 138 0.72 2.79 0.70
N VAL A 139 -0.28 3.59 0.36
CA VAL A 139 -0.13 4.83 -0.42
C VAL A 139 -0.31 6.00 0.54
N SER A 140 0.62 6.94 0.54
CA SER A 140 0.55 8.17 1.35
C SER A 140 0.69 9.37 0.45
N ILE A 141 -0.29 10.27 0.46
CA ILE A 141 -0.34 11.47 -0.37
C ILE A 141 -0.36 12.68 0.55
N SER A 142 0.52 13.64 0.31
CA SER A 142 0.62 14.88 1.09
C SER A 142 1.24 15.99 0.25
N ARG A 143 1.37 17.20 0.81
CA ARG A 143 2.06 18.33 0.18
C ARG A 143 3.49 18.02 -0.29
N ASP A 144 4.16 17.07 0.38
CA ASP A 144 5.57 16.76 0.13
C ASP A 144 5.75 15.78 -1.03
N GLY A 145 4.66 15.21 -1.57
CA GLY A 145 4.70 14.19 -2.61
C GLY A 145 3.78 13.02 -2.34
N THR A 146 3.92 12.00 -3.19
CA THR A 146 3.28 10.70 -2.98
C THR A 146 4.32 9.66 -2.63
N ILE A 147 4.07 8.89 -1.58
CA ILE A 147 4.93 7.80 -1.14
C ILE A 147 4.18 6.48 -1.25
N LEU A 148 4.76 5.51 -1.96
CA LEU A 148 4.33 4.11 -1.94
C LEU A 148 5.23 3.33 -0.99
N HIS A 149 4.65 2.78 0.07
CA HIS A 149 5.35 1.85 0.96
C HIS A 149 5.02 0.42 0.57
N LEU A 150 6.06 -0.34 0.24
CA LEU A 150 5.98 -1.77 -0.02
C LEU A 150 6.37 -2.49 1.27
N SER A 151 5.41 -3.15 1.90
CA SER A 151 5.64 -3.88 3.15
C SER A 151 5.59 -5.38 2.88
N GLU A 152 6.75 -6.03 2.92
CA GLU A 152 6.89 -7.48 2.92
C GLU A 152 6.88 -8.02 4.35
N ARG A 153 6.26 -9.17 4.58
CA ARG A 153 6.20 -9.77 5.91
C ARG A 153 7.62 -10.11 6.40
N GLY A 154 8.03 -9.48 7.52
CA GLY A 154 9.31 -9.75 8.17
C GLY A 154 10.52 -8.97 7.61
N ASN A 155 10.30 -8.03 6.69
CA ASN A 155 11.37 -7.26 6.04
C ASN A 155 11.15 -5.75 6.17
N PRO A 156 12.22 -4.93 6.04
CA PRO A 156 12.11 -3.48 6.05
C PRO A 156 11.22 -2.96 4.92
N LYS A 157 10.51 -1.86 5.18
CA LYS A 157 9.63 -1.24 4.17
C LYS A 157 10.47 -0.60 3.07
N ILE A 158 10.26 -1.02 1.82
CA ILE A 158 10.80 -0.30 0.65
C ILE A 158 9.91 0.91 0.40
N LYS A 159 10.53 2.05 0.14
CA LYS A 159 9.84 3.32 -0.11
C LYS A 159 10.05 3.76 -1.54
N TRP A 160 8.96 4.06 -2.25
CA TRP A 160 9.00 4.77 -3.53
C TRP A 160 8.42 6.16 -3.33
N ALA A 161 9.22 7.20 -3.53
CA ALA A 161 8.81 8.58 -3.33
C ALA A 161 8.70 9.31 -4.67
N PHE A 162 7.49 9.74 -5.00
CA PHE A 162 7.16 10.55 -6.16
C PHE A 162 7.22 12.01 -5.75
N ASN A 163 8.26 12.71 -6.20
CA ASN A 163 8.53 14.09 -5.83
C ASN A 163 8.95 14.90 -7.07
N ASP A 164 8.25 15.99 -7.36
CA ASP A 164 8.55 16.91 -8.49
C ASP A 164 9.83 17.75 -8.30
N ARG A 165 10.61 17.50 -7.22
CA ARG A 165 11.71 18.37 -6.77
C ARG A 165 13.05 17.65 -6.62
N ILE A 166 13.19 16.45 -7.17
CA ILE A 166 14.46 15.72 -7.08
C ILE A 166 15.49 16.49 -7.94
N ARG A 167 16.57 16.95 -7.30
CA ARG A 167 17.68 17.60 -8.01
C ARG A 167 18.39 16.57 -8.89
N GLU A 168 18.89 17.03 -10.03
CA GLU A 168 19.65 16.23 -10.99
C GLU A 168 20.67 15.33 -10.27
N ASN A 169 20.51 14.02 -10.42
CA ASN A 169 21.44 13.02 -9.93
C ASN A 169 21.95 12.25 -11.14
N PRO A 170 23.28 12.15 -11.34
CA PRO A 170 23.88 11.52 -12.52
C PRO A 170 23.58 10.02 -12.67
N ARG A 171 22.94 9.37 -11.70
CA ARG A 171 22.56 7.94 -11.72
C ARG A 171 21.06 7.71 -11.90
N SER A 172 20.43 8.46 -12.80
CA SER A 172 19.01 8.28 -13.13
C SER A 172 18.81 7.48 -14.42
N PHE A 173 17.62 6.91 -14.59
CA PHE A 173 17.18 6.37 -15.88
C PHE A 173 15.71 6.67 -16.11
N ILE A 174 15.31 6.74 -17.39
CA ILE A 174 13.92 6.95 -17.77
C ILE A 174 13.20 5.60 -17.80
N TRP A 175 12.12 5.52 -17.04
CA TRP A 175 11.18 4.41 -17.04
C TRP A 175 9.86 4.86 -17.66
N GLU A 176 9.39 4.10 -18.65
CA GLU A 176 8.15 4.36 -19.36
C GLU A 176 7.17 3.21 -19.14
N ILE A 177 5.98 3.54 -18.66
CA ILE A 177 4.91 2.58 -18.39
C ILE A 177 3.53 3.19 -18.60
N ASP A 178 2.68 2.49 -19.37
CA ASP A 178 1.34 2.94 -19.74
C ASP A 178 1.35 4.40 -20.26
N ASP A 179 2.26 4.71 -21.18
CA ASP A 179 2.51 6.05 -21.76
C ASP A 179 2.91 7.15 -20.76
N ASN A 180 3.22 6.77 -19.51
CA ASN A 180 3.73 7.68 -18.49
C ASN A 180 5.24 7.54 -18.39
N ARG A 181 5.94 8.67 -18.46
CA ARG A 181 7.40 8.74 -18.34
C ARG A 181 7.77 9.23 -16.96
N MET A 182 8.74 8.54 -16.35
CA MET A 182 9.25 8.83 -15.03
C MET A 182 10.77 8.74 -15.06
N GLU A 183 11.45 9.64 -14.38
CA GLU A 183 12.87 9.50 -14.11
C GLU A 183 13.05 8.82 -12.75
N ILE A 184 13.81 7.73 -12.72
CA ILE A 184 14.00 6.88 -11.55
C ILE A 184 15.42 7.05 -11.03
N HIS A 185 15.53 7.32 -9.73
CA HIS A 185 16.78 7.36 -8.98
C HIS A 185 16.75 6.25 -7.94
N LEU A 186 17.72 5.34 -8.02
CA LEU A 186 17.83 4.20 -7.11
C LEU A 186 18.81 4.52 -5.98
N ASN A 187 18.32 4.49 -4.74
CA ASN A 187 19.14 4.48 -3.53
C ASN A 187 18.97 3.11 -2.83
N GLU A 188 19.86 2.77 -1.89
CA GLU A 188 19.84 1.45 -1.23
C GLU A 188 18.53 1.13 -0.50
N THR A 189 17.82 2.15 -0.02
CA THR A 189 16.60 1.99 0.80
C THR A 189 15.37 2.68 0.22
N GLU A 190 15.53 3.44 -0.86
CA GLU A 190 14.48 4.27 -1.43
C GLU A 190 14.62 4.38 -2.95
N VAL A 191 13.50 4.33 -3.64
CA VAL A 191 13.40 4.67 -5.05
C VAL A 191 12.77 6.06 -5.15
N SER A 192 13.56 7.05 -5.54
CA SER A 192 13.05 8.39 -5.78
C SER A 192 12.62 8.50 -7.24
N ILE A 193 11.42 9.02 -7.46
CA ILE A 193 10.76 9.04 -8.76
C ILE A 193 10.38 10.47 -9.05
N ASN A 194 10.89 11.00 -10.16
CA ASN A 194 10.54 12.31 -10.68
C ASN A 194 9.54 12.12 -11.85
N PRO A 195 8.24 12.45 -11.66
CA PRO A 195 7.25 12.33 -12.71
C PRO A 195 7.55 13.31 -13.85
N ILE A 196 7.68 12.81 -15.09
CA ILE A 196 7.75 13.66 -16.28
C ILE A 196 6.33 13.88 -16.84
N SER A 197 5.51 12.83 -16.81
CA SER A 197 4.07 12.90 -17.06
C SER A 197 3.30 13.35 -15.80
N ALA A 198 1.98 13.55 -15.91
CA ALA A 198 1.13 13.95 -14.77
C ALA A 198 1.35 13.08 -13.52
N HIS A 199 1.50 13.73 -12.36
CA HIS A 199 1.94 13.10 -11.12
C HIS A 199 1.12 11.86 -10.74
N PHE A 200 -0.20 12.00 -10.63
CA PHE A 200 -1.06 10.89 -10.23
C PHE A 200 -1.29 9.85 -11.32
N SER A 201 -1.12 10.19 -12.59
CA SER A 201 -1.06 9.20 -13.67
C SER A 201 0.17 8.31 -13.51
N CYS A 202 1.34 8.90 -13.20
CA CYS A 202 2.55 8.14 -12.91
C CYS A 202 2.39 7.23 -11.69
N VAL A 203 1.85 7.77 -10.59
CA VAL A 203 1.55 7.00 -9.36
C VAL A 203 0.61 5.83 -9.66
N SER A 204 -0.46 6.06 -10.42
CA SER A 204 -1.45 5.02 -10.75
C SER A 204 -0.83 3.90 -11.59
N SER A 205 0.00 4.26 -12.58
CA SER A 205 0.74 3.30 -13.42
C SER A 205 1.75 2.49 -12.59
N ALA A 206 2.45 3.12 -11.65
CA ALA A 206 3.35 2.42 -10.74
C ALA A 206 2.60 1.47 -9.78
N ILE A 207 1.46 1.88 -9.22
CA ILE A 207 0.62 1.00 -8.39
C ILE A 207 0.15 -0.20 -9.19
N LYS A 208 -0.34 0.02 -10.42
CA LYS A 208 -0.78 -1.06 -11.32
C LYS A 208 0.35 -2.04 -11.63
N TYR A 209 1.53 -1.52 -11.97
CA TYR A 209 2.73 -2.32 -12.19
C TYR A 209 3.08 -3.20 -10.99
N LEU A 210 3.16 -2.61 -9.80
CA LEU A 210 3.50 -3.33 -8.57
C LEU A 210 2.42 -4.37 -8.21
N LYS A 211 1.14 -4.06 -8.39
CA LYS A 211 0.05 -5.02 -8.21
C LYS A 211 0.21 -6.23 -9.13
N GLU A 212 0.53 -6.01 -10.40
CA GLU A 212 0.69 -7.10 -11.38
C GLU A 212 1.96 -7.93 -11.15
N LEU A 213 3.05 -7.27 -10.76
CA LEU A 213 4.34 -7.90 -10.50
C LEU A 213 4.32 -8.73 -9.20
N LEU A 214 3.85 -8.11 -8.10
CA LEU A 214 3.89 -8.68 -6.76
C LEU A 214 2.64 -9.52 -6.43
N CYS A 215 1.55 -9.36 -7.19
CA CYS A 215 0.21 -9.86 -6.83
C CYS A 215 -0.28 -9.32 -5.47
N TRP A 216 0.20 -8.15 -5.05
CA TRP A 216 -0.16 -7.52 -3.79
C TRP A 216 -1.39 -6.64 -3.91
N SER A 217 -2.12 -6.51 -2.79
CA SER A 217 -3.26 -5.60 -2.68
C SER A 217 -2.86 -4.28 -2.03
N VAL A 218 -3.58 -3.21 -2.36
CA VAL A 218 -3.47 -1.94 -1.64
C VAL A 218 -4.21 -2.06 -0.31
N LYS A 219 -3.45 -2.02 0.79
CA LYS A 219 -3.99 -2.11 2.15
C LYS A 219 -4.59 -0.77 2.55
N SER A 220 -3.83 0.32 2.45
CA SER A 220 -4.28 1.64 2.86
C SER A 220 -3.90 2.72 1.86
N VAL A 221 -4.77 3.71 1.75
CA VAL A 221 -4.52 4.98 1.07
C VAL A 221 -4.73 6.08 2.10
N ASN A 222 -3.69 6.85 2.38
CA ASN A 222 -3.71 7.95 3.34
C ASN A 222 -3.54 9.25 2.56
N ILE A 223 -4.46 10.20 2.71
CA ILE A 223 -4.48 11.44 1.94
C ILE A 223 -4.59 12.61 2.89
N ASP A 224 -3.57 13.48 2.86
CA ASP A 224 -3.63 14.83 3.37
C ASP A 224 -3.83 15.80 2.19
N PRO A 225 -5.05 16.32 1.97
CA PRO A 225 -5.35 17.23 0.87
C PRO A 225 -4.89 18.67 1.17
N ALA A 226 -4.25 18.93 2.30
CA ALA A 226 -3.77 20.28 2.63
C ALA A 226 -2.60 20.68 1.70
N ASN A 227 -2.81 21.76 0.94
CA ASN A 227 -1.78 22.40 0.12
C ASN A 227 -1.09 21.44 -0.87
N LEU A 228 -1.86 20.54 -1.49
CA LEU A 228 -1.32 19.75 -2.58
C LEU A 228 -0.88 20.70 -3.71
N PRO A 229 0.32 20.48 -4.29
CA PRO A 229 0.75 21.24 -5.46
C PRO A 229 -0.27 21.15 -6.60
N ASN A 230 -0.37 22.21 -7.42
CA ASN A 230 -1.26 22.22 -8.59
C ASN A 230 -0.95 21.09 -9.59
N THR A 231 0.28 20.56 -9.57
CA THR A 231 0.70 19.40 -10.37
C THR A 231 0.07 18.08 -9.91
N MET A 232 -0.48 18.04 -8.69
CA MET A 232 -1.11 16.89 -8.06
C MET A 232 -2.64 17.03 -8.12
N ASN A 233 -3.21 16.85 -9.30
CA ASN A 233 -4.66 16.83 -9.48
C ASN A 233 -5.27 15.49 -9.04
N LEU A 234 -5.93 15.47 -7.89
CA LEU A 234 -6.55 14.26 -7.34
C LEU A 234 -7.54 13.57 -8.29
N ALA A 235 -8.09 14.30 -9.27
CA ALA A 235 -8.95 13.74 -10.33
C ALA A 235 -8.26 12.63 -11.15
N ASP A 236 -6.92 12.67 -11.27
CA ASP A 236 -6.12 11.73 -12.05
C ASP A 236 -5.69 10.50 -11.26
N LEU A 237 -5.88 10.50 -9.94
CA LEU A 237 -5.59 9.34 -9.10
C LEU A 237 -6.57 8.22 -9.42
N LYS A 238 -6.09 7.00 -9.69
CA LYS A 238 -6.96 5.85 -9.95
C LYS A 238 -6.58 4.66 -9.08
N ILE A 239 -7.36 4.43 -8.03
CA ILE A 239 -7.19 3.28 -7.14
C ILE A 239 -8.51 2.50 -7.06
N GLU A 240 -8.58 1.40 -7.80
CA GLU A 240 -9.79 0.56 -7.91
C GLU A 240 -10.29 0.04 -6.56
N LYS A 241 -9.37 -0.37 -5.68
CA LYS A 241 -9.70 -1.02 -4.41
C LYS A 241 -8.60 -0.83 -3.37
N CYS A 242 -8.99 -0.47 -2.16
CA CYS A 242 -8.16 -0.52 -0.96
C CYS A 242 -8.93 -1.13 0.23
N LYS A 243 -8.22 -1.53 1.29
CA LYS A 243 -8.91 -1.94 2.54
C LYS A 243 -9.32 -0.71 3.35
N ILE A 244 -8.43 0.28 3.46
CA ILE A 244 -8.62 1.48 4.27
C ILE A 244 -8.36 2.72 3.41
N LEU A 245 -9.29 3.67 3.40
CA LEU A 245 -9.05 5.04 2.95
C LEU A 245 -9.06 5.94 4.18
N TYR A 246 -7.97 6.66 4.41
CA TYR A 246 -7.84 7.62 5.50
C TYR A 246 -7.60 9.02 4.93
N ILE A 247 -8.59 9.89 5.10
CA ILE A 247 -8.50 11.30 4.72
C ILE A 247 -8.28 12.08 6.01
N PHE A 248 -7.19 12.84 6.10
CA PHE A 248 -6.84 13.57 7.31
C PHE A 248 -6.27 14.94 6.98
N GLY A 249 -6.27 15.85 7.95
CA GLY A 249 -5.66 17.16 7.77
C GLY A 249 -6.31 18.21 8.66
N THR A 250 -5.73 19.41 8.64
CA THR A 250 -6.20 20.54 9.45
C THR A 250 -7.02 21.55 8.66
N ARG A 251 -6.89 21.58 7.32
CA ARG A 251 -7.65 22.47 6.43
C ARG A 251 -9.07 21.94 6.23
N ILE A 252 -10.03 22.83 6.06
CA ILE A 252 -11.37 22.48 5.59
C ILE A 252 -11.27 21.99 4.14
N ILE A 253 -11.72 20.76 3.87
CA ILE A 253 -11.78 20.21 2.51
C ILE A 253 -13.04 20.70 1.80
N SER A 254 -12.91 21.08 0.53
CA SER A 254 -14.05 21.45 -0.31
C SER A 254 -14.81 20.23 -0.81
N ASP A 255 -16.07 20.44 -1.20
CA ASP A 255 -16.93 19.38 -1.72
C ASP A 255 -16.36 18.71 -2.97
N GLN A 256 -15.78 19.51 -3.87
CA GLN A 256 -15.18 19.03 -5.12
C GLN A 256 -13.96 18.14 -4.83
N GLU A 257 -13.09 18.56 -3.91
CA GLU A 257 -11.90 17.78 -3.52
C GLU A 257 -12.29 16.46 -2.84
N LEU A 258 -13.24 16.50 -1.90
CA LEU A 258 -13.70 15.30 -1.21
C LEU A 258 -14.37 14.31 -2.18
N THR A 259 -15.23 14.83 -3.06
CA THR A 259 -15.91 14.04 -4.10
C THR A 259 -14.88 13.37 -5.01
N ALA A 260 -13.90 14.13 -5.51
CA ALA A 260 -12.84 13.60 -6.34
C ALA A 260 -12.07 12.47 -5.65
N ILE A 261 -11.70 12.62 -4.37
CA ILE A 261 -11.03 11.56 -3.60
C ILE A 261 -11.89 10.30 -3.51
N LEU A 262 -13.17 10.46 -3.17
CA LEU A 262 -14.07 9.34 -2.89
C LEU A 262 -14.43 8.56 -4.17
N GLU A 263 -14.56 9.23 -5.31
CA GLU A 263 -14.81 8.62 -6.62
C GLU A 263 -13.57 7.88 -7.15
N ASN A 264 -12.38 8.46 -6.94
CA ASN A 264 -11.13 7.90 -7.44
C ASN A 264 -10.57 6.75 -6.62
N VAL A 265 -11.03 6.61 -5.38
CA VAL A 265 -10.80 5.43 -4.53
C VAL A 265 -12.11 4.66 -4.41
N GLN A 266 -12.41 3.90 -5.46
CA GLN A 266 -13.75 3.38 -5.76
C GLN A 266 -14.30 2.40 -4.73
N LYS A 267 -13.48 1.42 -4.29
CA LYS A 267 -13.88 0.38 -3.32
C LYS A 267 -13.00 0.41 -2.09
N LYS A 268 -13.63 0.61 -0.94
CA LYS A 268 -12.94 0.73 0.36
C LYS A 268 -13.74 -0.01 1.43
N ASN A 269 -13.09 -0.85 2.22
CA ASN A 269 -13.81 -1.54 3.29
C ASN A 269 -14.06 -0.59 4.47
N PHE A 270 -13.06 0.24 4.80
CA PHE A 270 -13.12 1.19 5.90
C PHE A 270 -12.74 2.58 5.40
N LEU A 271 -13.65 3.54 5.55
CA LEU A 271 -13.42 4.96 5.32
C LEU A 271 -13.23 5.67 6.67
N LYS A 272 -12.08 6.31 6.83
CA LYS A 272 -11.77 7.16 7.98
C LYS A 272 -11.61 8.61 7.51
N ILE A 273 -12.36 9.53 8.11
CA ILE A 273 -12.34 10.96 7.82
C ILE A 273 -11.96 11.70 9.10
N ASN A 274 -10.75 12.26 9.12
CA ASN A 274 -10.23 13.11 10.20
C ASN A 274 -9.83 14.47 9.64
N ILE A 275 -10.77 15.12 8.97
CA ILE A 275 -10.61 16.45 8.38
C ILE A 275 -11.95 17.17 8.48
N MET A 276 -11.93 18.50 8.60
CA MET A 276 -13.17 19.29 8.57
C MET A 276 -13.71 19.33 7.14
N ILE A 277 -15.01 19.10 6.97
CA ILE A 277 -15.70 19.17 5.69
C ILE A 277 -16.51 20.46 5.67
N TYR A 278 -16.55 21.13 4.51
CA TYR A 278 -17.34 22.35 4.35
C TYR A 278 -18.83 22.09 4.65
N ASN A 279 -19.48 23.00 5.37
CA ASN A 279 -20.81 22.76 5.97
C ASN A 279 -21.94 22.52 4.94
N TYR A 280 -21.72 22.88 3.68
CA TYR A 280 -22.71 22.75 2.60
C TYR A 280 -22.49 21.51 1.72
N PHE A 281 -21.68 20.56 2.19
CA PHE A 281 -21.41 19.33 1.45
C PHE A 281 -22.71 18.60 1.10
N ARG A 282 -22.98 18.52 -0.20
CA ARG A 282 -24.12 17.77 -0.73
C ARG A 282 -23.80 16.29 -0.66
N PHE A 283 -24.30 15.65 0.40
CA PHE A 283 -24.16 14.22 0.59
C PHE A 283 -24.78 13.42 -0.56
N ILE A 284 -23.96 12.55 -1.17
CA ILE A 284 -24.40 11.56 -2.16
C ILE A 284 -24.13 10.18 -1.55
N PRO A 285 -25.15 9.42 -1.11
CA PRO A 285 -24.95 8.17 -0.37
C PRO A 285 -23.99 7.18 -1.06
N ASN A 286 -24.10 7.05 -2.38
CA ASN A 286 -23.34 6.06 -3.16
C ASN A 286 -21.83 6.34 -3.23
N ILE A 287 -21.37 7.55 -2.93
CA ILE A 287 -19.96 7.94 -3.09
C ILE A 287 -19.06 7.38 -1.98
N LEU A 288 -19.62 7.11 -0.79
CA LEU A 288 -18.84 6.57 0.32
C LEU A 288 -18.42 5.12 0.05
N ASN A 289 -19.32 4.31 -0.52
CA ASN A 289 -19.11 2.91 -0.92
C ASN A 289 -18.15 2.14 0.03
N CYS A 290 -18.51 2.08 1.31
CA CYS A 290 -17.71 1.45 2.35
C CYS A 290 -18.55 0.64 3.32
N LYS A 291 -17.95 -0.33 4.01
CA LYS A 291 -18.64 -1.14 5.03
C LYS A 291 -18.58 -0.51 6.42
N ARG A 292 -17.53 0.26 6.68
CA ARG A 292 -17.29 0.95 7.95
C ARG A 292 -16.95 2.41 7.68
N LEU A 293 -17.58 3.30 8.45
CA LEU A 293 -17.32 4.74 8.43
C LEU A 293 -16.87 5.20 9.81
N LEU A 294 -15.76 5.94 9.86
CA LEU A 294 -15.29 6.65 11.05
C LEU A 294 -15.08 8.12 10.70
N CYS A 295 -15.78 9.02 11.37
CA CYS A 295 -15.54 10.45 11.29
C CYS A 295 -15.03 10.96 12.63
N GLU A 296 -13.86 11.61 12.65
CA GLU A 296 -13.23 12.12 13.88
C GLU A 296 -13.47 13.63 14.09
N LYS A 297 -13.99 14.31 13.08
CA LYS A 297 -14.33 15.74 13.09
C LYS A 297 -15.85 15.93 12.97
N PRO A 298 -16.39 17.10 13.36
CA PRO A 298 -17.82 17.36 13.29
C PRO A 298 -18.44 17.08 11.91
N THR A 299 -19.51 16.27 11.90
CA THR A 299 -20.20 15.79 10.70
C THR A 299 -21.49 16.54 10.42
N GLN A 300 -21.43 17.86 10.25
CA GLN A 300 -22.62 18.69 9.97
C GLN A 300 -23.33 18.35 8.64
N TRP A 301 -22.60 17.74 7.71
CA TRP A 301 -23.06 17.36 6.38
C TRP A 301 -23.83 16.03 6.36
N LEU A 302 -23.93 15.34 7.50
CA LEU A 302 -24.58 14.03 7.62
C LEU A 302 -25.64 14.10 8.72
N THR A 303 -26.77 13.47 8.48
CA THR A 303 -27.85 13.29 9.45
C THR A 303 -28.08 11.80 9.73
N LEU A 304 -28.74 11.47 10.84
CA LEU A 304 -28.91 10.08 11.28
C LEU A 304 -29.81 9.27 10.35
N ASP A 305 -30.86 9.87 9.79
CA ASP A 305 -31.75 9.26 8.80
C ASP A 305 -30.99 8.82 7.54
N LYS A 306 -29.99 9.61 7.13
CA LYS A 306 -29.14 9.31 5.97
C LYS A 306 -28.23 8.11 6.16
N LEU A 307 -28.04 7.62 7.39
CA LEU A 307 -27.26 6.41 7.63
C LEU A 307 -27.93 5.15 7.06
N PHE A 308 -29.26 5.13 7.01
CA PHE A 308 -30.02 4.02 6.44
C PHE A 308 -29.89 3.91 4.91
N GLU A 309 -29.56 5.03 4.24
CA GLU A 309 -29.31 5.06 2.79
C GLU A 309 -27.91 4.53 2.42
N LEU A 310 -27.04 4.28 3.41
CA LEU A 310 -25.68 3.84 3.19
C LEU A 310 -25.55 2.32 3.23
N ASN A 311 -24.74 1.77 2.32
CA ASN A 311 -24.32 0.37 2.36
C ASN A 311 -23.20 0.11 3.41
N CYS A 312 -23.31 0.77 4.57
CA CYS A 312 -22.40 0.69 5.69
C CYS A 312 -23.06 -0.13 6.80
N THR A 313 -22.29 -1.02 7.44
CA THR A 313 -22.79 -1.78 8.61
C THR A 313 -22.27 -1.20 9.93
N LYS A 314 -21.21 -0.40 9.89
CA LYS A 314 -20.49 0.06 11.10
C LYS A 314 -20.20 1.54 11.07
N PHE A 315 -20.66 2.27 12.06
CA PHE A 315 -20.50 3.72 12.15
C PHE A 315 -19.86 4.15 13.45
N ILE A 316 -18.90 5.08 13.35
CA ILE A 316 -18.29 5.74 14.51
C ILE A 316 -18.18 7.23 14.19
N PHE A 317 -18.80 8.06 15.02
CA PHE A 317 -18.75 9.51 14.90
C PHE A 317 -18.16 10.10 16.19
N LYS A 318 -17.01 10.77 16.07
CA LYS A 318 -16.44 11.56 17.16
C LYS A 318 -16.73 13.04 16.94
N GLN A 319 -16.93 13.78 18.03
CA GLN A 319 -17.28 15.19 17.99
C GLN A 319 -18.53 15.46 17.13
N SER A 320 -19.51 14.55 17.21
CA SER A 320 -20.73 14.65 16.42
C SER A 320 -21.62 15.78 16.93
N ARG A 321 -22.36 16.42 16.02
CA ARG A 321 -23.45 17.35 16.36
C ARG A 321 -24.83 16.69 16.37
N PHE A 322 -24.87 15.36 16.30
CA PHE A 322 -26.09 14.62 16.60
C PHE A 322 -26.55 14.95 18.02
N LYS A 323 -27.86 14.93 18.20
CA LYS A 323 -28.50 15.15 19.50
C LYS A 323 -28.92 13.81 20.07
N ALA A 324 -28.95 13.70 21.39
CA ALA A 324 -29.44 12.52 22.10
C ALA A 324 -30.82 12.06 21.57
N GLN A 325 -31.77 12.98 21.41
CA GLN A 325 -33.09 12.66 20.86
C GLN A 325 -33.02 12.05 19.46
N GLY A 326 -32.19 12.60 18.57
CA GLY A 326 -32.05 12.04 17.22
C GLY A 326 -31.48 10.61 17.22
N CYS A 327 -30.65 10.27 18.22
CA CYS A 327 -30.19 8.90 18.41
C CYS A 327 -31.31 7.97 18.89
N ILE A 328 -32.25 8.46 19.72
CA ILE A 328 -33.47 7.71 20.05
C ILE A 328 -34.31 7.50 18.81
N ASP A 329 -34.58 8.56 18.04
CA ASP A 329 -35.36 8.48 16.80
C ASP A 329 -34.71 7.49 15.80
N PHE A 330 -33.38 7.43 15.73
CA PHE A 330 -32.65 6.43 14.93
C PHE A 330 -32.99 5.00 15.35
N MET A 331 -33.08 4.71 16.66
CA MET A 331 -33.41 3.37 17.13
C MET A 331 -34.86 2.99 16.86
N GLU A 332 -35.80 3.93 17.04
CA GLU A 332 -37.21 3.71 16.67
C GLU A 332 -37.32 3.33 15.19
N ASN A 333 -36.65 4.09 14.31
CA ASN A 333 -36.62 3.77 12.88
C ASN A 333 -36.02 2.39 12.59
N TRP A 334 -35.00 1.96 13.36
CA TRP A 334 -34.42 0.63 13.23
C TRP A 334 -35.39 -0.46 13.71
N MET A 335 -36.13 -0.21 14.80
CA MET A 335 -37.19 -1.08 15.30
C MET A 335 -38.32 -1.29 14.28
N ASP A 336 -38.60 -0.27 13.46
CA ASP A 336 -39.57 -0.33 12.36
C ASP A 336 -39.05 -1.10 11.12
N GLY A 337 -37.88 -1.73 11.19
CA GLY A 337 -37.30 -2.52 10.10
C GLY A 337 -36.37 -1.76 9.16
N ASN A 338 -36.06 -0.49 9.43
CA ASN A 338 -35.07 0.24 8.62
C ASN A 338 -33.65 -0.13 9.04
N GLY A 339 -32.73 -0.21 8.07
CA GLY A 339 -31.32 -0.39 8.42
C GLY A 339 -30.97 -1.74 9.05
N GLU A 340 -31.70 -2.81 8.73
CA GLU A 340 -31.43 -4.15 9.27
C GLU A 340 -29.96 -4.64 9.09
N GLY A 341 -29.23 -4.06 8.13
CA GLY A 341 -27.81 -4.34 7.88
C GLY A 341 -26.83 -3.60 8.79
N ILE A 342 -27.30 -2.72 9.68
CA ILE A 342 -26.44 -1.97 10.61
C ILE A 342 -26.08 -2.87 11.80
N ASP A 343 -24.77 -3.05 12.02
CA ASP A 343 -24.20 -3.79 13.14
C ASP A 343 -24.03 -2.90 14.38
N TYR A 344 -23.51 -1.68 14.19
CA TYR A 344 -23.38 -0.73 15.30
C TYR A 344 -23.26 0.73 14.86
N LEU A 345 -23.70 1.61 15.75
CA LEU A 345 -23.56 3.06 15.69
C LEU A 345 -22.98 3.55 17.01
N LEU A 346 -21.78 4.15 16.96
CA LEU A 346 -21.12 4.76 18.10
C LEU A 346 -21.01 6.26 17.88
N VAL A 347 -21.46 7.07 18.83
CA VAL A 347 -21.48 8.53 18.73
C VAL A 347 -20.89 9.14 19.99
N LYS A 348 -19.84 9.95 19.85
CA LYS A 348 -19.37 10.88 20.88
C LYS A 348 -19.86 12.27 20.52
N PHE A 349 -20.67 12.88 21.38
CA PHE A 349 -21.21 14.22 21.15
C PHE A 349 -20.09 15.28 21.23
N ALA A 350 -20.23 16.34 20.43
CA ALA A 350 -19.29 17.47 20.43
C ALA A 350 -19.40 18.32 21.70
N THR A 351 -20.58 18.33 22.30
CA THR A 351 -20.94 19.04 23.52
C THR A 351 -21.71 18.09 24.42
N ILE A 352 -21.59 18.28 25.73
CA ILE A 352 -22.40 17.54 26.69
C ILE A 352 -23.87 17.90 26.47
N GLU A 353 -24.70 16.89 26.24
CA GLU A 353 -26.14 16.99 26.18
C GLU A 353 -26.68 17.20 27.60
N THR A 354 -27.21 18.39 27.85
CA THR A 354 -27.77 18.77 29.16
C THR A 354 -29.26 18.50 29.26
N LYS A 355 -29.90 18.14 28.14
CA LYS A 355 -31.32 17.79 28.10
C LYS A 355 -31.42 16.28 28.07
N GLU A 356 -32.12 15.72 29.05
CA GLU A 356 -32.48 14.31 29.03
C GLU A 356 -33.33 14.04 27.77
N PRO A 357 -32.98 13.02 26.97
CA PRO A 357 -33.80 12.62 25.84
C PRO A 357 -35.12 12.05 26.36
N VAL A 358 -36.19 12.19 25.58
CA VAL A 358 -37.45 11.53 25.88
C VAL A 358 -37.32 10.09 25.41
N ILE A 359 -37.25 9.16 26.37
CA ILE A 359 -37.20 7.73 26.09
C ILE A 359 -38.65 7.21 26.11
N PRO A 360 -39.14 6.62 25.01
CA PRO A 360 -40.43 5.97 25.00
C PRO A 360 -40.49 4.82 26.03
N PRO A 361 -41.58 4.66 26.80
CA PRO A 361 -41.66 3.63 27.85
C PRO A 361 -41.41 2.21 27.35
N TYR A 362 -41.82 1.91 26.11
CA TYR A 362 -41.61 0.60 25.49
C TYR A 362 -40.14 0.27 25.20
N LEU A 363 -39.23 1.24 25.24
CA LEU A 363 -37.78 1.03 25.18
C LEU A 363 -37.15 0.85 26.58
N GLU A 364 -37.85 1.23 27.64
CA GLU A 364 -37.41 1.04 29.04
C GLU A 364 -37.90 -0.30 29.62
N ASP A 365 -39.10 -0.75 29.23
CA ASP A 365 -39.81 -1.91 29.79
C ASP A 365 -39.61 -3.22 29.00
N ILE A 366 -38.46 -3.43 28.37
CA ILE A 366 -38.21 -4.68 27.65
C ILE A 366 -37.69 -5.75 28.62
N ASP A 367 -38.51 -6.78 28.81
CA ASP A 367 -38.14 -8.04 29.47
C ASP A 367 -36.72 -8.44 29.06
N VAL A 368 -35.84 -8.58 30.06
CA VAL A 368 -34.42 -8.91 29.91
C VAL A 368 -34.24 -9.96 28.83
N VAL A 369 -33.80 -9.52 27.66
CA VAL A 369 -33.50 -10.42 26.55
C VAL A 369 -32.32 -11.28 27.00
N GLU A 370 -32.43 -12.58 26.71
CA GLU A 370 -31.41 -13.64 26.80
C GLU A 370 -30.01 -13.21 27.28
N HIS A 371 -29.45 -13.92 28.28
CA HIS A 371 -28.10 -13.67 28.82
C HIS A 371 -27.03 -13.47 27.72
N ARG A 372 -26.65 -12.21 27.52
CA ARG A 372 -25.56 -11.78 26.64
C ARG A 372 -24.27 -11.51 27.41
N SER A 373 -23.19 -11.38 26.68
CA SER A 373 -21.88 -10.98 27.20
C SER A 373 -21.93 -9.51 27.65
N THR A 374 -21.13 -9.17 28.67
CA THR A 374 -21.07 -7.79 29.21
C THR A 374 -20.49 -6.78 28.22
N GLY A 375 -19.70 -7.23 27.25
CA GLY A 375 -19.12 -6.36 26.23
C GLY A 375 -19.33 -6.86 24.80
N TYR A 376 -19.32 -5.92 23.86
CA TYR A 376 -19.45 -6.17 22.42
C TYR A 376 -18.08 -6.07 21.71
N ILE A 377 -17.65 -7.13 21.01
CA ILE A 377 -16.37 -7.10 20.27
C ILE A 377 -16.46 -6.17 19.05
N LEU A 378 -15.75 -5.03 19.11
CA LEU A 378 -15.64 -4.11 17.97
C LEU A 378 -14.59 -4.57 16.96
N ASN A 379 -13.46 -5.11 17.45
CA ASN A 379 -12.39 -5.66 16.62
C ASN A 379 -11.49 -6.63 17.42
N GLN A 380 -10.38 -7.07 16.83
CA GLN A 380 -9.45 -8.02 17.46
C GLN A 380 -8.77 -7.50 18.74
N TYR A 381 -8.78 -6.18 18.98
CA TYR A 381 -8.11 -5.55 20.11
C TYR A 381 -9.07 -4.91 21.10
N THR A 382 -10.23 -4.42 20.66
CA THR A 382 -11.13 -3.64 21.52
C THR A 382 -12.54 -4.20 21.60
N TYR A 383 -13.17 -4.02 22.75
CA TYR A 383 -14.59 -4.28 22.99
C TYR A 383 -15.28 -3.04 23.54
N LEU A 384 -16.58 -2.87 23.26
CA LEU A 384 -17.41 -1.85 23.89
C LEU A 384 -18.02 -2.44 25.16
N ASP A 385 -17.93 -1.74 26.28
CA ASP A 385 -18.65 -2.13 27.49
C ASP A 385 -20.15 -1.85 27.31
N CYS A 386 -20.98 -2.85 27.61
CA CYS A 386 -22.42 -2.81 27.43
C CYS A 386 -23.15 -3.26 28.72
N GLU A 387 -22.48 -3.29 29.87
CA GLU A 387 -23.07 -3.74 31.14
C GLU A 387 -24.31 -2.93 31.52
N ASP A 388 -24.24 -1.59 31.38
CA ASP A 388 -25.33 -0.67 31.72
C ASP A 388 -26.28 -0.34 30.54
N GLY A 389 -26.22 -1.13 29.46
CA GLY A 389 -27.03 -0.92 28.27
C GLY A 389 -28.41 -1.56 28.34
N TYR A 390 -29.40 -0.92 27.72
CA TYR A 390 -30.75 -1.46 27.56
C TYR A 390 -30.83 -2.37 26.34
N ASP A 391 -31.47 -3.52 26.50
CA ASP A 391 -31.62 -4.52 25.44
C ASP A 391 -32.99 -4.39 24.77
N ILE A 392 -33.00 -4.49 23.44
CA ILE A 392 -34.21 -4.43 22.62
C ILE A 392 -34.21 -5.60 21.64
N LYS A 393 -35.40 -6.11 21.31
CA LYS A 393 -35.58 -7.21 20.36
C LYS A 393 -36.44 -6.75 19.19
N HIS A 394 -35.84 -6.77 18.00
CA HIS A 394 -36.52 -6.47 16.74
C HIS A 394 -37.41 -7.65 16.31
N ASP A 395 -38.47 -7.38 15.55
CA ASP A 395 -39.42 -8.38 15.06
C ASP A 395 -38.77 -9.50 14.23
N SER A 396 -37.65 -9.20 13.55
CA SER A 396 -36.84 -10.21 12.84
C SER A 396 -36.04 -11.14 13.77
N GLY A 397 -36.15 -10.98 15.08
CA GLY A 397 -35.48 -11.80 16.10
C GLY A 397 -34.08 -11.31 16.46
N LYS A 398 -33.59 -10.24 15.84
CA LYS A 398 -32.30 -9.61 16.17
C LYS A 398 -32.39 -8.93 17.53
N VAL A 399 -31.33 -9.08 18.32
CA VAL A 399 -31.17 -8.42 19.62
C VAL A 399 -30.18 -7.28 19.46
N ALA A 400 -30.49 -6.12 20.02
CA ALA A 400 -29.59 -4.99 20.08
C ALA A 400 -29.49 -4.45 21.50
N THR A 401 -28.35 -3.85 21.83
CA THR A 401 -28.15 -3.10 23.06
C THR A 401 -27.84 -1.66 22.74
N TRP A 402 -28.37 -0.74 23.53
CA TRP A 402 -28.10 0.67 23.38
C TRP A 402 -27.94 1.38 24.72
N GLN A 403 -27.34 2.56 24.67
CA GLN A 403 -27.30 3.48 25.79
C GLN A 403 -27.14 4.90 25.27
N VAL A 404 -27.78 5.83 25.96
CA VAL A 404 -27.55 7.26 25.79
C VAL A 404 -27.04 7.84 27.11
N ALA A 405 -25.92 8.55 27.04
CA ALA A 405 -25.30 9.25 28.14
C ALA A 405 -25.10 10.73 27.74
N PRO A 406 -24.78 11.63 28.69
CA PRO A 406 -24.64 13.05 28.38
C PRO A 406 -23.59 13.36 27.30
N ASP A 407 -22.55 12.54 27.15
CA ASP A 407 -21.45 12.78 26.23
C ASP A 407 -21.33 11.74 25.11
N TYR A 408 -22.06 10.62 25.17
CA TYR A 408 -22.04 9.58 24.13
C TYR A 408 -23.37 8.87 23.93
N PHE A 409 -23.48 8.17 22.80
CA PHE A 409 -24.50 7.20 22.50
C PHE A 409 -23.86 5.97 21.86
N TYR A 410 -24.36 4.78 22.19
CA TYR A 410 -24.07 3.58 21.44
C TYR A 410 -25.32 2.77 21.14
N PHE A 411 -25.26 2.07 20.03
CA PHE A 411 -26.21 1.06 19.59
C PHE A 411 -25.42 -0.08 18.94
N VAL A 412 -25.64 -1.33 19.36
CA VAL A 412 -24.95 -2.53 18.86
C VAL A 412 -25.92 -3.67 18.65
N VAL A 413 -25.79 -4.40 17.55
CA VAL A 413 -26.61 -5.57 17.20
C VAL A 413 -25.81 -6.86 17.41
N TRP A 414 -26.35 -7.76 18.23
CA TRP A 414 -25.70 -9.02 18.60
C TRP A 414 -25.92 -10.09 17.56
N HIS A 415 -24.84 -10.48 16.88
CA HIS A 415 -24.81 -11.68 16.03
C HIS A 415 -24.46 -12.95 16.81
N ASN A 416 -23.84 -12.80 17.97
CA ASN A 416 -23.57 -13.86 18.93
C ASN A 416 -23.62 -13.27 20.34
N LEU A 417 -24.65 -13.67 21.10
CA LEU A 417 -24.89 -13.20 22.47
C LEU A 417 -23.76 -13.61 23.43
N GLN A 418 -23.10 -14.75 23.20
CA GLN A 418 -22.10 -15.30 24.11
C GLN A 418 -20.70 -15.37 23.47
N HIS A 419 -19.75 -14.62 24.04
CA HIS A 419 -18.37 -14.62 23.60
C HIS A 419 -17.42 -14.11 24.69
N ASN A 420 -16.12 -14.36 24.51
CA ASN A 420 -15.09 -14.01 25.49
C ASN A 420 -14.35 -12.71 25.10
N ILE A 421 -14.24 -11.79 26.06
CA ILE A 421 -13.58 -10.48 25.92
C ILE A 421 -12.22 -10.38 26.64
N LEU A 422 -11.78 -11.39 27.40
CA LEU A 422 -10.62 -11.36 28.33
C LEU A 422 -9.26 -10.98 27.72
N GLN A 423 -9.13 -10.93 26.40
CA GLN A 423 -7.89 -10.56 25.69
C GLN A 423 -7.98 -9.20 24.96
N ARG A 424 -9.03 -8.42 25.24
CA ARG A 424 -9.30 -7.14 24.57
C ARG A 424 -9.35 -6.02 25.60
N THR A 425 -9.01 -4.82 25.15
CA THR A 425 -9.14 -3.61 25.95
C THR A 425 -10.52 -2.97 25.77
N PRO A 426 -11.07 -2.32 26.81
CA PRO A 426 -12.26 -1.49 26.64
C PRO A 426 -12.04 -0.42 25.56
N PHE A 427 -13.08 -0.12 24.80
CA PHE A 427 -13.10 0.95 23.83
C PHE A 427 -13.45 2.25 24.54
N GLU A 428 -12.54 3.21 24.46
CA GLU A 428 -12.76 4.57 24.93
C GLU A 428 -12.92 5.51 23.73
N PHE A 429 -13.91 6.40 23.82
CA PHE A 429 -14.28 7.30 22.75
C PHE A 429 -13.24 8.38 22.44
#